data_AF-A0A9D4T0Z9-F1
#
_entry.id   AF-A0A9D4T0Z9-F1
#
_cell.length_a   1.000
_cell.length_b   1.000
_cell.length_c   1.000
_cell.angle_alpha   90.00
_cell.angle_beta   90.00
_cell.angle_gamma   90.00
#
_symmetry.space_group_name_H-M   'P 1'
#
loop_
_entity.id
_entity.type
_entity.pdbx_description
1 polymer ?
#
loop_
_entity_poly.entity_id
_entity_poly.type
_entity_poly.pdbx_seq_one_letter_code
_entity_poly.pdbx_strand_id
1 'polypeptide(L)'
;MKARNFKSASQRRSARSIFGHRTLYLALRVAAASFGTREFRQFLLFPKKKKERKPPKPRASPQVRSQNPVLGPGVLGDEPMHRPDEVEAAPVGLEEPTRLNSSLEGENARLAETIKQKNNEIARLRDECCQIKEQLVAAKGIIGQLGLEMASLSCQLAAEKERTAPFTVERFKDSDEDMLFYTGLPSYNQFKKLLVYLKPGDDGCNVLRSERAESVNPDHGEGVREK
;
A
#
# COMPACT_ATOMS: atom_id res chain seq x y z
N MET A 1 -6.74 54.47 -13.82
CA MET A 1 -6.36 54.02 -12.45
C MET A 1 -7.62 53.63 -11.69
N LYS A 2 -7.84 52.35 -11.38
CA LYS A 2 -8.99 51.86 -10.59
C LYS A 2 -8.45 51.05 -9.42
N ALA A 3 -8.51 51.65 -8.23
CA ALA A 3 -8.18 50.99 -6.97
C ALA A 3 -9.31 50.03 -6.57
N ARG A 4 -8.97 48.77 -6.26
CA ARG A 4 -9.89 47.82 -5.64
C ARG A 4 -9.47 47.60 -4.19
N ASN A 5 -10.38 47.95 -3.28
CA ASN A 5 -10.31 47.70 -1.84
C ASN A 5 -10.35 46.20 -1.55
N PHE A 6 -9.32 45.68 -0.88
CA PHE A 6 -9.36 44.38 -0.20
C PHE A 6 -9.76 44.59 1.26
N LYS A 7 -11.00 44.24 1.61
CA LYS A 7 -11.44 44.14 3.00
C LYS A 7 -10.94 42.82 3.58
N SER A 8 -10.15 42.92 4.63
CA SER A 8 -9.67 41.86 5.50
C SER A 8 -10.83 41.16 6.24
N ALA A 9 -11.00 39.86 6.00
CA ALA A 9 -11.85 38.99 6.80
C ALA A 9 -11.02 38.37 7.93
N SER A 10 -10.76 39.18 8.96
CA SER A 10 -10.40 38.67 10.29
C SER A 10 -11.66 38.59 11.14
N GLN A 11 -11.65 37.72 12.14
CA GLN A 11 -12.72 37.47 13.12
C GLN A 11 -13.90 36.62 12.65
N ARG A 12 -13.87 35.32 13.02
CA ARG A 12 -14.98 34.67 13.74
C ARG A 12 -14.56 33.36 14.41
N ARG A 13 -14.47 33.45 15.75
CA ARG A 13 -15.06 32.52 16.75
C ARG A 13 -14.32 31.21 17.06
N SER A 14 -13.38 31.36 17.98
CA SER A 14 -13.17 30.47 19.13
C SER A 14 -14.48 30.24 19.90
N ALA A 15 -14.89 28.97 20.06
CA ALA A 15 -15.75 28.43 21.14
C ALA A 15 -16.07 26.93 20.90
N ARG A 16 -15.09 26.03 21.07
CA ARG A 16 -15.33 24.57 21.24
C ARG A 16 -14.32 23.96 22.21
N SER A 17 -14.43 24.39 23.45
CA SER A 17 -13.99 23.71 24.68
C SER A 17 -15.27 23.72 25.53
N ILE A 18 -15.81 22.69 26.18
CA ILE A 18 -15.23 21.88 27.27
C ILE A 18 -16.04 20.56 27.47
N PHE A 19 -16.81 20.07 26.48
CA PHE A 19 -17.81 19.01 26.69
C PHE A 19 -17.39 17.56 26.31
N GLY A 20 -16.08 17.29 26.17
CA GLY A 20 -15.58 16.01 25.63
C GLY A 20 -15.11 14.95 26.64
N HIS A 21 -14.77 15.31 27.89
CA HIS A 21 -14.03 14.38 28.76
C HIS A 21 -14.89 13.47 29.67
N ARG A 22 -16.16 13.82 29.92
CA ARG A 22 -17.00 13.02 30.84
C ARG A 22 -17.66 11.81 30.18
N THR A 23 -17.90 11.84 28.87
CA THR A 23 -18.58 10.74 28.16
C THR A 23 -17.64 9.56 27.85
N LEU A 24 -16.34 9.83 27.66
CA LEU A 24 -15.35 8.77 27.41
C LEU A 24 -15.08 7.88 28.63
N TYR A 25 -15.16 8.43 29.85
CA TYR A 25 -14.93 7.67 31.08
C TYR A 25 -16.02 6.63 31.37
N LEU A 26 -17.27 6.89 30.95
CA LEU A 26 -18.37 5.96 31.17
C LEU A 26 -18.33 4.79 30.17
N ALA A 27 -17.94 5.04 28.91
CA ALA A 27 -17.76 3.99 27.91
C ALA A 27 -16.62 3.01 28.28
N LEU A 28 -15.51 3.53 28.85
CA LEU A 28 -14.39 2.68 29.27
C LEU A 28 -14.71 1.78 30.47
N ARG A 29 -15.56 2.24 31.41
CA ARG A 29 -15.98 1.43 32.56
C ARG A 29 -16.95 0.31 32.19
N VAL A 30 -17.82 0.52 31.21
CA VAL A 30 -18.75 -0.53 30.75
C VAL A 30 -18.01 -1.61 29.96
N ALA A 31 -16.98 -1.26 29.19
CA ALA A 31 -16.15 -2.24 28.48
C ALA A 31 -15.32 -3.13 29.44
N ALA A 32 -14.82 -2.57 30.55
CA ALA A 32 -14.02 -3.32 31.52
C ALA A 32 -14.83 -4.36 32.34
N ALA A 33 -16.15 -4.21 32.43
CA ALA A 33 -17.01 -5.15 33.15
C ALA A 33 -17.37 -6.41 32.33
N SER A 34 -17.16 -6.39 31.02
CA SER A 34 -17.52 -7.51 30.12
C SER A 34 -16.35 -8.41 29.73
N PHE A 35 -15.11 -8.03 30.04
CA PHE A 35 -13.94 -8.87 29.77
C PHE A 35 -13.51 -9.62 31.04
N GLY A 36 -13.97 -10.86 31.14
CA GLY A 36 -13.61 -11.80 32.20
C GLY A 36 -12.09 -11.92 32.40
N THR A 37 -11.70 -11.96 33.66
CA THR A 37 -10.33 -11.90 34.20
C THR A 37 -9.47 -13.14 33.93
N ARG A 38 -9.67 -13.87 32.83
CA ARG A 38 -8.99 -15.17 32.60
C ARG A 38 -7.84 -15.20 31.57
N GLU A 39 -7.55 -14.12 30.85
CA GLU A 39 -6.58 -14.17 29.73
C GLU A 39 -5.40 -13.18 29.81
N PHE A 40 -5.18 -12.50 30.94
CA PHE A 40 -4.06 -11.53 31.06
C PHE A 40 -2.71 -12.13 31.48
N ARG A 41 -2.58 -13.46 31.56
CA ARG A 41 -1.31 -14.14 31.93
C ARG A 41 -0.41 -14.54 30.76
N GLN A 42 -0.73 -14.22 29.50
CA GLN A 42 0.14 -14.56 28.36
C GLN A 42 1.04 -13.41 27.85
N PHE A 43 0.94 -12.20 28.39
CA PHE A 43 1.68 -11.03 27.85
C PHE A 43 3.16 -10.91 28.28
N LEU A 44 3.68 -11.83 29.09
CA LEU A 44 5.10 -11.83 29.51
C LEU A 44 5.90 -13.04 28.98
N LEU A 45 5.49 -13.62 27.85
CA LEU A 45 6.32 -14.58 27.13
C LEU A 45 7.32 -13.83 26.24
N PHE A 46 8.54 -13.67 26.75
CA PHE A 46 9.68 -13.20 25.97
C PHE A 46 9.78 -14.01 24.65
N PRO A 47 9.86 -13.35 23.48
CA PRO A 47 9.97 -14.06 22.22
C PRO A 47 11.27 -14.86 22.21
N LYS A 48 11.16 -16.19 22.21
CA LYS A 48 12.30 -17.10 22.03
C LYS A 48 13.04 -16.65 20.76
N LYS A 49 14.35 -16.37 20.89
CA LYS A 49 15.21 -15.97 19.77
C LYS A 49 15.00 -16.96 18.62
N LYS A 50 14.34 -16.52 17.56
CA LYS A 50 14.12 -17.34 16.36
C LYS A 50 15.49 -17.63 15.78
N LYS A 51 15.88 -18.92 15.73
CA LYS A 51 17.04 -19.36 14.95
C LYS A 51 16.82 -18.89 13.51
N GLU A 52 17.55 -17.86 13.08
CA GLU A 52 17.55 -17.41 11.70
C GLU A 52 17.98 -18.58 10.82
N ARG A 53 17.01 -19.12 10.08
CA ARG A 53 17.30 -20.07 9.02
C ARG A 53 18.03 -19.31 7.93
N LYS A 54 19.18 -19.82 7.50
CA LYS A 54 19.92 -19.27 6.37
C LYS A 54 18.95 -19.11 5.18
N PRO A 55 19.01 -17.97 4.47
CA PRO A 55 18.11 -17.72 3.35
C PRO A 55 18.21 -18.85 2.31
N PRO A 56 17.09 -19.24 1.68
CA PRO A 56 17.10 -20.25 0.62
C PRO A 56 18.08 -19.84 -0.47
N LYS A 57 18.96 -20.76 -0.90
CA LYS A 57 19.84 -20.51 -2.06
C LYS A 57 18.97 -20.10 -3.26
N PRO A 58 19.27 -19.00 -3.95
CA PRO A 58 18.52 -18.58 -5.12
C PRO A 58 18.59 -19.70 -6.16
N ARG A 59 17.43 -20.19 -6.58
CA ARG A 59 17.31 -21.20 -7.63
C ARG A 59 17.67 -20.50 -8.95
N ALA A 60 18.59 -21.07 -9.72
CA ALA A 60 18.95 -20.55 -11.03
C ALA A 60 17.70 -20.42 -11.91
N SER A 61 17.53 -19.25 -12.53
CA SER A 61 16.39 -18.95 -13.39
C SER A 61 16.34 -19.94 -14.57
N PRO A 62 15.15 -20.42 -14.97
CA PRO A 62 14.99 -21.23 -16.17
C PRO A 62 15.56 -20.48 -17.38
N GLN A 63 16.48 -21.11 -18.12
CA GLN A 63 16.96 -20.55 -19.37
C GLN A 63 15.82 -20.56 -20.38
N VAL A 64 15.21 -19.39 -20.58
CA VAL A 64 14.29 -19.14 -21.68
C VAL A 64 15.12 -19.19 -22.97
N ARG A 65 14.89 -20.24 -23.76
CA ARG A 65 15.47 -20.41 -25.09
C ARG A 65 14.98 -19.27 -25.98
N SER A 66 15.82 -18.25 -26.14
CA SER A 66 15.64 -17.15 -27.08
C SER A 66 15.45 -17.69 -28.49
N GLN A 67 14.23 -17.66 -29.00
CA GLN A 67 13.99 -17.71 -30.43
C GLN A 67 14.15 -16.30 -30.96
N ASN A 68 15.19 -16.10 -31.76
CA ASN A 68 15.49 -14.83 -32.44
C ASN A 68 14.30 -14.42 -33.33
N PRO A 69 13.78 -13.18 -33.24
CA PRO A 69 12.99 -12.62 -34.31
C PRO A 69 13.92 -12.22 -35.45
N VAL A 70 13.65 -12.78 -36.63
CA VAL A 70 14.26 -12.37 -37.90
C VAL A 70 13.89 -10.91 -38.16
N LEU A 71 14.91 -10.05 -38.15
CA LEU A 71 14.84 -8.66 -38.58
C LEU A 71 14.53 -8.61 -40.08
N GLY A 72 13.36 -8.10 -40.44
CA GLY A 72 13.07 -7.62 -41.78
C GLY A 72 13.10 -6.08 -41.80
N PRO A 73 13.98 -5.44 -42.59
CA PRO A 73 13.92 -4.01 -42.85
C PRO A 73 13.04 -3.74 -44.08
N GLY A 74 12.01 -2.92 -43.91
CA GLY A 74 11.27 -2.29 -45.01
C GLY A 74 10.68 -0.99 -44.46
N VAL A 75 11.36 0.15 -44.56
CA VAL A 75 11.44 1.01 -45.77
C VAL A 75 10.04 1.21 -46.35
N LEU A 76 9.28 2.11 -45.71
CA LEU A 76 8.18 2.83 -46.34
C LEU A 76 8.79 3.72 -47.41
N GLY A 77 8.84 3.21 -48.64
CA GLY A 77 9.06 4.01 -49.84
C GLY A 77 7.78 4.75 -50.19
N ASP A 78 7.84 6.07 -50.18
CA ASP A 78 7.04 6.89 -51.07
C ASP A 78 7.36 6.48 -52.51
N GLU A 79 6.36 6.00 -53.26
CA GLU A 79 6.46 5.84 -54.71
C GLU A 79 5.22 6.46 -55.38
N PRO A 80 5.40 7.06 -56.57
CA PRO A 80 4.51 8.05 -57.13
C PRO A 80 3.39 7.41 -57.95
N MET A 81 2.26 8.12 -57.99
CA MET A 81 1.18 7.90 -58.96
C MET A 81 1.72 7.90 -60.40
N HIS A 82 1.78 6.72 -61.01
CA HIS A 82 1.99 6.57 -62.45
C HIS A 82 0.68 6.12 -63.11
N ARG A 83 0.11 7.04 -63.90
CA ARG A 83 -0.90 6.76 -64.93
C ARG A 83 -0.27 5.88 -66.01
N PRO A 84 -1.01 4.90 -66.55
CA PRO A 84 -0.80 4.47 -67.92
C PRO A 84 -1.98 4.87 -68.81
N ASP A 85 -1.58 5.24 -70.02
CA ASP A 85 -2.33 5.71 -71.16
C ASP A 85 -3.48 4.82 -71.63
N GLU A 86 -4.39 5.53 -72.31
CA GLU A 86 -5.40 5.02 -73.23
C GLU A 86 -4.78 4.08 -74.27
N VAL A 87 -5.18 2.81 -74.26
CA VAL A 87 -5.01 1.89 -75.39
C VAL A 87 -6.37 1.45 -75.91
N GLU A 88 -6.73 2.14 -77.00
CA GLU A 88 -7.41 1.68 -78.21
C GLU A 88 -8.13 0.32 -78.16
N ALA A 89 -9.45 0.41 -78.33
CA ALA A 89 -10.38 -0.71 -78.37
C ALA A 89 -10.20 -1.57 -79.63
N ALA A 90 -9.89 -2.86 -79.43
CA ALA A 90 -10.09 -3.91 -80.42
C ALA A 90 -11.33 -4.74 -80.05
N PRO A 91 -12.27 -5.01 -80.98
CA PRO A 91 -13.44 -5.84 -80.72
C PRO A 91 -13.07 -7.31 -80.98
N VAL A 92 -12.76 -8.06 -79.92
CA VAL A 92 -12.43 -9.48 -80.01
C VAL A 92 -13.51 -10.33 -79.35
N GLY A 93 -14.21 -11.10 -80.17
CA GLY A 93 -14.59 -12.49 -79.89
C GLY A 93 -15.57 -12.74 -78.76
N LEU A 94 -16.86 -12.75 -79.11
CA LEU A 94 -17.96 -13.24 -78.30
C LEU A 94 -17.95 -14.78 -78.32
N GLU A 95 -17.22 -15.42 -77.40
CA GLU A 95 -17.29 -16.88 -77.16
C GLU A 95 -17.90 -17.11 -75.77
N GLU A 96 -19.10 -17.71 -75.74
CA GLU A 96 -19.86 -18.13 -74.56
C GLU A 96 -19.11 -19.13 -73.68
N PRO A 97 -18.98 -18.90 -72.36
CA PRO A 97 -18.62 -19.94 -71.39
C PRO A 97 -19.80 -20.26 -70.46
N THR A 98 -20.90 -20.81 -71.00
CA THR A 98 -22.17 -20.99 -70.25
C THR A 98 -22.23 -22.29 -69.41
N ARG A 99 -21.10 -22.92 -69.02
CA ARG A 99 -21.15 -24.23 -68.32
C ARG A 99 -20.32 -24.42 -67.03
N LEU A 100 -19.72 -23.36 -66.45
CA LEU A 100 -18.98 -23.46 -65.17
C LEU A 100 -19.67 -22.80 -63.95
N ASN A 101 -20.84 -22.18 -64.13
CA ASN A 101 -21.46 -21.33 -63.09
C ASN A 101 -21.98 -22.08 -61.85
N SER A 102 -22.42 -23.34 -61.98
CA SER A 102 -23.02 -24.07 -60.86
C SER A 102 -22.01 -24.50 -59.77
N SER A 103 -20.73 -24.67 -60.12
CA SER A 103 -19.69 -25.01 -59.15
C SER A 103 -19.28 -23.82 -58.28
N LEU A 104 -19.28 -22.61 -58.85
CA LEU A 104 -18.90 -21.38 -58.17
C LEU A 104 -19.95 -20.93 -57.15
N GLU A 105 -21.23 -21.20 -57.38
CA GLU A 105 -22.31 -20.86 -56.45
C GLU A 105 -22.18 -21.61 -55.11
N GLY A 106 -21.81 -22.89 -55.14
CA GLY A 106 -21.61 -23.69 -53.94
C GLY A 106 -20.42 -23.25 -53.09
N GLU A 107 -19.32 -22.85 -53.74
CA GLU A 107 -18.13 -22.32 -53.06
C GLU A 107 -18.41 -20.95 -52.43
N ASN A 108 -19.14 -20.08 -53.13
CA ASN A 108 -19.58 -18.78 -52.61
C ASN A 108 -20.45 -18.93 -51.36
N ALA A 109 -21.37 -19.90 -51.34
CA ALA A 109 -22.21 -20.17 -50.16
C ALA A 109 -21.37 -20.61 -48.94
N ARG A 110 -20.37 -21.49 -49.15
CA ARG A 110 -19.46 -21.94 -48.08
C ARG A 110 -18.59 -20.80 -47.55
N LEU A 111 -18.10 -19.94 -48.44
CA LEU A 111 -17.32 -18.77 -48.06
C LEU A 111 -18.19 -17.78 -47.26
N ALA A 112 -19.43 -17.54 -47.68
CA ALA A 112 -20.36 -16.68 -46.95
C ALA A 112 -20.63 -17.18 -45.53
N GLU A 113 -20.85 -18.48 -45.34
CA GLU A 113 -21.05 -19.05 -43.99
C GLU A 113 -19.78 -18.95 -43.14
N THR A 114 -18.60 -19.16 -43.74
CA THR A 114 -17.31 -18.97 -43.06
C THR A 114 -17.13 -17.52 -42.60
N ILE A 115 -17.43 -16.56 -43.48
CA ILE A 115 -17.38 -15.12 -43.16
C ILE A 115 -18.33 -14.81 -42.00
N LYS A 116 -19.56 -15.31 -42.05
CA LYS A 116 -20.55 -15.13 -40.99
C LYS A 116 -20.06 -15.70 -39.66
N GLN A 117 -19.51 -16.92 -39.64
CA GLN A 117 -18.95 -17.53 -38.44
C GLN A 117 -17.79 -16.69 -37.87
N LYS A 118 -16.88 -16.22 -38.72
CA LYS A 118 -15.75 -15.39 -38.29
C LYS A 118 -16.21 -14.02 -37.78
N ASN A 119 -17.22 -13.41 -38.38
CA ASN A 119 -17.80 -12.16 -37.91
C ASN A 119 -18.44 -12.31 -36.52
N ASN A 120 -19.15 -13.42 -36.28
CA ASN A 120 -19.71 -13.73 -34.96
C ASN A 120 -18.60 -13.90 -33.91
N GLU A 121 -17.52 -14.60 -34.26
CA GLU A 121 -16.38 -14.78 -33.37
C GLU A 121 -15.66 -13.45 -33.08
N ILE A 122 -15.49 -12.59 -34.09
CA ILE A 122 -14.93 -11.25 -33.92
C ILE A 122 -15.80 -10.42 -32.98
N ALA A 123 -17.13 -10.48 -33.11
CA ALA A 123 -18.04 -9.78 -32.22
C ALA A 123 -17.89 -10.29 -30.77
N ARG A 124 -17.91 -11.61 -30.56
CA ARG A 124 -17.71 -12.24 -29.25
C ARG A 124 -16.39 -11.83 -28.60
N LEU A 125 -15.28 -11.87 -29.34
CA LEU A 125 -13.96 -11.49 -28.84
C LEU A 125 -13.87 -9.99 -28.51
N ARG A 126 -14.57 -9.13 -29.27
CA ARG A 126 -14.65 -7.69 -28.95
C ARG A 126 -15.39 -7.45 -27.64
N ASP A 127 -16.48 -8.17 -27.39
CA ASP A 127 -17.24 -8.08 -26.14
C ASP A 127 -16.38 -8.53 -24.95
N GLU A 128 -15.67 -9.65 -25.08
CA GLU A 128 -14.74 -10.13 -24.04
C GLU A 128 -13.62 -9.11 -23.79
N CYS A 129 -13.04 -8.53 -24.84
CA CYS A 129 -12.03 -7.48 -24.71
C CYS A 129 -12.58 -6.24 -23.98
N CYS A 130 -13.86 -5.89 -24.20
CA CYS A 130 -14.50 -4.79 -23.49
C CYS A 130 -14.65 -5.11 -22.00
N GLN A 131 -15.17 -6.30 -21.67
CA GLN A 131 -15.37 -6.74 -20.28
C GLN A 131 -14.04 -6.80 -19.52
N ILE A 132 -12.98 -7.36 -20.12
CA ILE A 132 -11.66 -7.42 -19.47
C ILE A 132 -11.10 -6.02 -19.23
N LYS A 133 -11.29 -5.08 -20.16
CA LYS A 133 -10.86 -3.68 -19.97
C LYS A 133 -11.60 -3.01 -18.82
N GLU A 134 -12.91 -3.23 -18.71
CA GLU A 134 -13.72 -2.71 -17.59
C GLU A 134 -13.27 -3.29 -16.26
N GLN A 135 -13.08 -4.60 -16.18
CA GLN A 135 -12.55 -5.27 -14.99
C GLN A 135 -11.17 -4.74 -14.60
N LEU A 136 -10.29 -4.49 -15.58
CA LEU A 136 -8.96 -3.92 -15.35
C LEU A 136 -9.05 -2.50 -14.77
N VAL A 137 -9.95 -1.66 -15.30
CA VAL A 137 -10.18 -0.31 -14.77
C VAL A 137 -10.73 -0.37 -13.34
N ALA A 138 -11.71 -1.24 -13.09
CA ALA A 138 -12.28 -1.43 -11.75
C ALA A 138 -11.22 -1.91 -10.74
N ALA A 139 -10.42 -2.92 -11.11
CA ALA A 139 -9.35 -3.43 -10.26
C ALA A 139 -8.28 -2.37 -9.96
N LYS A 140 -7.89 -1.56 -10.96
CA LYS A 140 -6.98 -0.43 -10.75
C LYS A 140 -7.56 0.60 -9.77
N GLY A 141 -8.85 0.88 -9.86
CA GLY A 141 -9.56 1.75 -8.91
C GLY A 141 -9.49 1.23 -7.48
N ILE A 142 -9.75 -0.06 -7.28
CA ILE A 142 -9.67 -0.72 -5.96
C ILE A 142 -8.24 -0.65 -5.39
N ILE A 143 -7.23 -0.95 -6.21
CA ILE A 143 -5.83 -0.87 -5.78
C ILE A 143 -5.46 0.56 -5.36
N GLY A 144 -5.92 1.57 -6.10
CA GLY A 144 -5.72 2.97 -5.74
C GLY A 144 -6.34 3.33 -4.39
N GLN A 145 -7.59 2.92 -4.18
CA GLN A 145 -8.31 3.16 -2.92
C GLN A 145 -7.61 2.49 -1.72
N LEU A 146 -7.24 1.22 -1.85
CA LEU A 146 -6.51 0.49 -0.81
C LEU A 146 -5.14 1.12 -0.52
N GLY A 147 -4.47 1.67 -1.54
CA GLY A 147 -3.21 2.41 -1.37
C GLY A 147 -3.39 3.65 -0.49
N LEU A 148 -4.47 4.41 -0.69
CA LEU A 148 -4.79 5.58 0.14
C LEU A 148 -5.11 5.19 1.59
N GLU A 149 -5.88 4.12 1.78
CA GLU A 149 -6.22 3.61 3.11
C GLU A 149 -4.98 3.12 3.86
N MET A 150 -4.09 2.37 3.18
CA MET A 150 -2.83 1.92 3.76
C MET A 150 -1.96 3.10 4.21
N ALA A 151 -1.85 4.15 3.38
CA ALA A 151 -1.10 5.35 3.74
C ALA A 151 -1.70 6.06 4.96
N SER A 152 -3.03 6.22 4.99
CA SER A 152 -3.75 6.82 6.12
C SER A 152 -3.54 6.05 7.42
N LEU A 153 -3.73 4.73 7.39
CA LEU A 153 -3.53 3.86 8.56
C LEU A 153 -2.07 3.86 9.03
N SER A 154 -1.11 3.90 8.10
CA SER A 154 0.31 4.00 8.44
C SER A 154 0.62 5.30 9.20
N CYS A 155 0.07 6.43 8.76
CA CYS A 155 0.22 7.71 9.46
C CYS A 155 -0.42 7.68 10.85
N GLN A 156 -1.64 7.13 10.97
CA GLN A 156 -2.31 6.99 12.28
C GLN A 156 -1.53 6.09 13.23
N LEU A 157 -0.98 4.98 12.73
CA LEU A 157 -0.16 4.08 13.52
C LEU A 157 1.15 4.74 13.99
N ALA A 158 1.78 5.55 13.14
CA ALA A 158 2.96 6.33 13.53
C ALA A 158 2.61 7.35 14.63
N ALA A 159 1.52 8.10 14.46
CA ALA A 159 1.06 9.07 15.45
C ALA A 159 0.70 8.40 16.78
N GLU A 160 0.01 7.25 16.77
CA GLU A 160 -0.36 6.55 17.99
C GLU A 160 0.86 5.94 18.68
N LYS A 161 1.84 5.43 17.93
CA LYS A 161 3.14 5.01 18.49
C LYS A 161 3.86 6.17 19.16
N GLU A 162 3.81 7.36 18.57
CA GLU A 162 4.38 8.55 19.17
C GLU A 162 3.62 8.98 20.44
N ARG A 163 2.29 8.86 20.47
CA ARG A 163 1.46 9.16 21.64
C ARG A 163 1.67 8.17 22.78
N THR A 164 1.80 6.88 22.47
CA THR A 164 1.91 5.79 23.44
C THR A 164 3.34 5.47 23.84
N ALA A 165 4.33 5.98 23.11
CA ALA A 165 5.72 5.76 23.46
C ALA A 165 6.00 6.28 24.90
N PRO A 166 6.80 5.56 25.69
CA PRO A 166 7.17 6.03 27.03
C PRO A 166 7.79 7.43 26.97
N PHE A 167 7.64 8.19 28.05
CA PHE A 167 8.32 9.47 28.19
C PHE A 167 9.83 9.20 28.23
N THR A 168 10.53 9.58 27.15
CA THR A 168 11.99 9.44 27.04
C THR A 168 12.58 10.80 26.76
N VAL A 169 13.74 11.07 27.38
CA VAL A 169 14.47 12.32 27.19
C VAL A 169 14.85 12.53 25.72
N GLU A 170 14.96 11.45 24.94
CA GLU A 170 15.22 11.49 23.50
C GLU A 170 14.19 12.28 22.69
N ARG A 171 12.95 12.43 23.18
CA ARG A 171 11.92 13.24 22.52
C ARG A 171 12.28 14.72 22.41
N PHE A 172 13.16 15.20 23.28
CA PHE A 172 13.58 16.59 23.34
C PHE A 172 14.96 16.82 22.71
N LYS A 173 15.53 15.81 22.05
CA LYS A 173 16.89 15.87 21.50
C LYS A 173 17.13 17.05 20.53
N ASP A 174 16.04 17.55 19.92
CA ASP A 174 16.03 18.61 18.92
C ASP A 174 15.57 19.97 19.48
N SER A 175 15.29 20.07 20.79
CA SER A 175 14.82 21.28 21.48
C SER A 175 15.57 21.50 22.79
N ASP A 176 16.57 22.37 22.77
CA ASP A 176 17.36 22.71 23.97
C ASP A 176 16.50 23.40 25.05
N GLU A 177 15.46 24.13 24.63
CA GLU A 177 14.50 24.79 25.51
C GLU A 177 13.65 23.77 26.29
N ASP A 178 13.10 22.76 25.60
CA ASP A 178 12.34 21.69 26.25
C ASP A 178 13.24 20.80 27.11
N MET A 179 14.47 20.52 26.66
CA MET A 179 15.47 19.82 27.47
C MET A 179 15.72 20.54 28.79
N LEU A 180 15.96 21.86 28.74
CA LEU A 180 16.20 22.67 29.92
C LEU A 180 14.97 22.70 30.84
N PHE A 181 13.77 22.85 30.27
CA PHE A 181 12.53 22.89 31.03
C PHE A 181 12.24 21.57 31.77
N TYR A 182 12.34 20.43 31.08
CA TYR A 182 11.96 19.13 31.66
C TYR A 182 13.06 18.46 32.48
N THR A 183 14.34 18.70 32.15
CA THR A 183 15.47 18.01 32.80
C THR A 183 16.37 18.93 33.61
N GLY A 184 16.25 20.25 33.46
CA GLY A 184 17.19 21.22 34.02
C GLY A 184 18.55 21.27 33.30
N LEU A 185 18.75 20.45 32.25
CA LEU A 185 20.00 20.41 31.50
C LEU A 185 19.95 21.34 30.29
N PRO A 186 21.01 22.13 30.01
CA PRO A 186 21.03 23.12 28.93
C PRO A 186 20.87 22.56 27.52
N SER A 187 21.22 21.29 27.27
CA SER A 187 21.05 20.65 25.96
C SER A 187 21.11 19.13 26.03
N TYR A 188 20.62 18.46 25.00
CA TYR A 188 20.71 17.00 24.87
C TYR A 188 22.16 16.49 24.85
N ASN A 189 23.11 17.30 24.38
CA ASN A 189 24.52 16.94 24.40
C ASN A 189 25.10 16.90 25.83
N GLN A 190 24.65 17.79 26.73
CA GLN A 190 25.04 17.73 28.13
C GLN A 190 24.48 16.49 28.83
N PHE A 191 23.23 16.12 28.53
CA PHE A 191 22.64 14.86 28.98
C PHE A 191 23.49 13.64 28.56
N LYS A 192 23.93 13.58 27.30
CA LYS A 192 24.82 12.50 26.83
C LYS A 192 26.16 12.47 27.57
N LYS A 193 26.78 13.63 27.82
CA LYS A 193 28.03 13.71 28.62
C LYS A 193 27.81 13.20 30.04
N LEU A 194 26.68 13.55 30.66
CA LEU A 194 26.31 13.08 31.99
C LEU A 194 26.13 11.55 32.00
N LEU A 195 25.44 10.98 31.01
CA LEU A 195 25.30 9.52 30.87
C LEU A 195 26.65 8.81 30.74
N VAL A 196 27.57 9.35 29.93
CA VAL A 196 28.94 8.80 29.78
C VAL A 196 29.71 8.88 31.09
N TYR A 197 29.57 9.96 31.84
CA TYR A 197 30.20 10.13 33.14
C TYR A 197 29.66 9.15 34.18
N LEU A 198 28.33 9.01 34.27
CA LEU A 198 27.65 8.14 35.24
C LEU A 198 27.90 6.65 34.99
N LYS A 199 28.16 6.25 33.74
CA LYS A 199 28.33 4.84 33.34
C LYS A 199 27.26 3.93 33.95
N PRO A 200 25.97 4.18 33.68
CA PRO A 200 24.87 3.50 34.35
C PRO A 200 24.87 1.97 34.14
N GLY A 201 25.63 1.44 33.19
CA GLY A 201 25.63 0.03 32.83
C GLY A 201 24.34 -0.38 32.11
N ASP A 202 24.21 -1.66 31.80
CA ASP A 202 22.98 -2.19 31.18
C ASP A 202 21.82 -2.06 32.17
N ASP A 203 20.69 -1.52 31.70
CA ASP A 203 19.47 -1.27 32.49
C ASP A 203 19.68 -0.42 33.77
N GLY A 204 20.77 0.35 33.84
CA GLY A 204 21.06 1.21 34.98
C GLY A 204 21.60 0.48 36.21
N CYS A 205 22.20 -0.70 36.04
CA CYS A 205 22.74 -1.51 37.13
C CYS A 205 23.78 -0.81 38.03
N ASN A 206 24.50 0.20 37.52
CA ASN A 206 25.48 0.99 38.27
C ASN A 206 24.89 2.25 38.91
N VAL A 207 23.61 2.56 38.64
CA VAL A 207 22.93 3.67 39.30
C VAL A 207 22.37 3.12 40.60
N LEU A 208 22.91 3.58 41.73
CA LEU A 208 22.37 3.28 43.05
C LEU A 208 20.92 3.76 43.08
N ARG A 209 19.98 2.84 42.85
CA ARG A 209 18.58 3.10 43.18
C ARG A 209 18.59 3.21 44.69
N SER A 210 18.28 4.38 45.22
CA SER A 210 17.85 4.47 46.62
C SER A 210 16.62 3.57 46.70
N GLU A 211 16.83 2.32 47.08
CA GLU A 211 15.78 1.40 47.44
C GLU A 211 15.02 2.13 48.54
N ARG A 212 13.85 2.66 48.17
CA ARG A 212 12.87 3.07 49.15
C ARG A 212 12.48 1.74 49.76
N ALA A 213 13.16 1.39 50.86
CA ALA A 213 13.09 0.13 51.55
C ALA A 213 11.69 -0.44 51.38
N GLU A 214 11.56 -1.48 50.56
CA GLU A 214 10.34 -2.26 50.57
C GLU A 214 10.26 -2.75 52.00
N SER A 215 9.32 -2.18 52.75
CA SER A 215 8.90 -2.72 54.02
C SER A 215 8.39 -4.12 53.69
N VAL A 216 9.31 -5.09 53.76
CA VAL A 216 9.02 -6.50 53.94
C VAL A 216 8.18 -6.51 55.20
N ASN A 217 6.85 -6.44 55.03
CA ASN A 217 5.93 -6.82 56.08
C ASN A 217 6.27 -8.29 56.33
N PRO A 218 6.82 -8.65 57.49
CA PRO A 218 7.07 -10.05 57.81
C PRO A 218 5.68 -10.69 57.89
N ASP A 219 5.34 -11.42 56.84
CA ASP A 219 4.20 -12.32 56.77
C ASP A 219 4.28 -13.23 58.00
N HIS A 220 3.48 -12.90 59.01
CA HIS A 220 3.34 -13.70 60.22
C HIS A 220 2.63 -14.98 59.80
N GLY A 221 3.43 -16.00 59.49
CA GLY A 221 2.97 -17.36 59.56
C GLY A 221 2.53 -17.65 60.99
N GLU A 222 1.30 -18.13 61.16
CA GLU A 222 0.97 -19.16 62.14
C GLU A 222 -0.46 -19.64 61.91
N GLY A 223 -0.64 -20.96 61.81
CA GLY A 223 -1.98 -21.54 61.69
C GLY A 223 -2.04 -22.97 61.17
N VAL A 224 -1.11 -23.84 61.57
CA VAL A 224 -1.36 -25.29 61.56
C VAL A 224 -2.59 -25.55 62.41
N ARG A 225 -3.64 -26.13 61.85
CA ARG A 225 -4.66 -26.82 62.64
C ARG A 225 -5.04 -28.12 61.95
N GLU A 226 -4.48 -29.19 62.50
CA GLU A 226 -4.99 -30.55 62.40
C GLU A 226 -6.50 -30.56 62.75
N LYS A 227 -7.28 -31.25 61.91
CA LYS A 227 -8.13 -32.38 62.28
C LYS A 227 -8.81 -32.96 61.04
#